data_AF-M3IRA2-F1
#
_entry.id   AF-M3IRA2-F1
#
_cell.length_a   1.000
_cell.length_b   1.000
_cell.length_c   1.000
_cell.angle_alpha   90.00
_cell.angle_beta   90.00
_cell.angle_gamma   90.00
#
_symmetry.space_group_name_H-M   'P 1'
#
loop_
_entity.id
_entity.type
_entity.pdbx_description
1 polymer ?
#
loop_
_entity_poly.entity_id
_entity_poly.type
_entity_poly.pdbx_seq_one_letter_code
_entity_poly.pdbx_strand_id
1 'polypeptide(L)'
;MKRPKIIITDWDETVTKEDTIKYVSEVPYINNPQLTPPFSHFVDAYFANYSHYKKSFGDRNSIDDEVLFQQGTLAIESESIRNIEDSKIFKDLTESHFRNQASKIEIRPGFVEFVKECKTKEIPVVILSANWTSIVINQVLLNHGISVDEVITNELIFEDGVSTGDWHKGRRIRVTQDKLEVVKQYNGEDVMYVGDSGTDFLPLLHAGIPCAIENTKIVDIFNNLGLQEKLHVGGWHNFIDFIKE
;
A
#
# COMPACT_ATOMS: atom_id res chain seq x y z
N MET A 1 -18.48 19.81 -3.78
CA MET A 1 -17.48 19.27 -4.74
C MET A 1 -18.17 18.26 -5.66
N LYS A 2 -17.54 17.78 -6.74
CA LYS A 2 -18.12 16.65 -7.51
C LYS A 2 -17.96 15.38 -6.66
N ARG A 3 -19.03 14.63 -6.44
CA ARG A 3 -18.97 13.34 -5.73
C ARG A 3 -18.05 12.36 -6.47
N PRO A 4 -17.16 11.63 -5.77
CA PRO A 4 -16.35 10.60 -6.43
C PRO A 4 -17.24 9.47 -6.94
N LYS A 5 -16.84 8.85 -8.05
CA LYS A 5 -17.47 7.61 -8.55
C LYS A 5 -16.78 6.37 -8.02
N ILE A 6 -15.55 6.49 -7.53
CA ILE A 6 -14.77 5.41 -6.94
C ILE A 6 -13.81 5.97 -5.90
N ILE A 7 -13.63 5.22 -4.82
CA ILE A 7 -12.57 5.48 -3.83
C ILE A 7 -11.45 4.48 -4.06
N ILE A 8 -10.23 4.96 -4.16
CA ILE A 8 -9.01 4.14 -4.13
C ILE A 8 -8.22 4.58 -2.91
N THR A 9 -7.79 3.63 -2.10
CA THR A 9 -7.01 3.94 -0.89
C THR A 9 -5.82 3.01 -0.78
N ASP A 10 -4.71 3.56 -0.35
CA ASP A 10 -3.62 2.77 0.18
C ASP A 10 -4.06 2.03 1.47
N TRP A 11 -3.28 1.01 1.86
CA TRP A 11 -3.53 0.19 3.04
C TRP A 11 -2.64 0.59 4.23
N ASP A 12 -1.33 0.52 4.05
CA ASP A 12 -0.35 0.53 5.14
C ASP A 12 -0.12 1.97 5.62
N GLU A 13 -0.26 2.23 6.92
CA GLU A 13 -0.26 3.59 7.48
C GLU A 13 -1.40 4.51 6.96
N THR A 14 -2.17 4.10 5.94
CA THR A 14 -3.34 4.82 5.41
C THR A 14 -4.66 4.31 5.99
N VAL A 15 -4.98 3.04 5.79
CA VAL A 15 -6.12 2.36 6.43
C VAL A 15 -5.68 1.80 7.77
N THR A 16 -4.48 1.25 7.87
CA THR A 16 -3.93 0.74 9.12
C THR A 16 -3.17 1.83 9.87
N LYS A 17 -2.98 1.63 11.17
CA LYS A 17 -2.24 2.59 12.01
C LYS A 17 -0.72 2.54 11.78
N GLU A 18 -0.24 1.47 11.15
CA GLU A 18 1.18 1.19 10.95
C GLU A 18 1.38 0.25 9.75
N ASP A 19 2.61 0.14 9.28
CA ASP A 19 3.04 -0.83 8.26
C ASP A 19 2.75 -2.27 8.72
N THR A 20 2.06 -3.03 7.88
CA THR A 20 1.65 -4.41 8.12
C THR A 20 2.45 -5.46 7.34
N ILE A 21 3.38 -5.08 6.46
CA ILE A 21 4.29 -6.01 5.80
C ILE A 21 5.10 -6.80 6.84
N LYS A 22 5.43 -6.17 7.97
CA LYS A 22 6.10 -6.86 9.10
C LYS A 22 5.34 -8.11 9.58
N TYR A 23 4.02 -8.10 9.54
CA TYR A 23 3.23 -9.26 9.96
C TYR A 23 3.26 -10.37 8.91
N VAL A 24 3.30 -10.02 7.63
CA VAL A 24 3.50 -10.99 6.55
C VAL A 24 4.89 -11.59 6.64
N SER A 25 5.93 -10.78 6.90
CA SER A 25 7.31 -11.26 7.01
C SER A 25 7.59 -12.13 8.24
N GLU A 26 6.81 -11.99 9.31
CA GLU A 26 6.87 -12.86 10.48
C GLU A 26 6.38 -14.29 10.21
N VAL A 27 5.42 -14.47 9.28
CA VAL A 27 4.77 -15.77 9.01
C VAL A 27 5.77 -16.93 8.82
N PRO A 28 6.79 -16.84 7.94
CA PRO A 28 7.73 -17.95 7.75
C PRO A 28 8.49 -18.33 9.02
N TYR A 29 8.89 -17.36 9.84
CA TYR A 29 9.68 -17.59 11.06
C TYR A 29 8.83 -18.07 12.24
N ILE A 30 7.55 -17.70 12.30
CA ILE A 30 6.61 -18.27 13.27
C ILE A 30 6.40 -19.77 13.00
N ASN A 31 6.32 -20.16 11.72
CA ASN A 31 6.08 -21.55 11.33
C ASN A 31 7.36 -22.38 11.19
N ASN A 32 8.53 -21.73 11.11
CA ASN A 32 9.84 -22.36 11.16
C ASN A 32 10.85 -21.45 11.91
N PRO A 33 10.94 -21.55 13.24
CA PRO A 33 11.86 -20.70 14.02
C PRO A 33 13.36 -20.92 13.75
N GLN A 34 13.73 -22.00 13.05
CA GLN A 34 15.11 -22.30 12.65
C GLN A 34 15.42 -21.84 11.22
N LEU A 35 14.48 -21.15 10.56
CA LEU A 35 14.64 -20.68 9.19
C LEU A 35 15.80 -19.69 9.08
N THR A 36 16.58 -19.85 8.02
CA THR A 36 17.70 -18.97 7.69
C THR A 36 17.61 -18.53 6.23
N PRO A 37 18.05 -17.29 5.90
CA PRO A 37 18.57 -16.26 6.81
C PRO A 37 17.45 -15.62 7.66
N PRO A 38 17.77 -14.96 8.79
CA PRO A 38 16.76 -14.19 9.55
C PRO A 38 16.21 -13.04 8.71
N PHE A 39 14.98 -12.58 8.98
CA PHE A 39 14.35 -11.54 8.16
C PHE A 39 15.16 -10.24 8.10
N SER A 40 15.89 -9.93 9.18
CA SER A 40 16.79 -8.77 9.25
C SER A 40 17.82 -8.74 8.11
N HIS A 41 18.24 -9.89 7.59
CA HIS A 41 19.13 -9.97 6.43
C HIS A 41 18.56 -9.24 5.20
N PHE A 42 17.27 -9.41 4.90
CA PHE A 42 16.61 -8.77 3.77
C PHE A 42 16.38 -7.29 4.03
N VAL A 43 16.01 -6.94 5.27
CA VAL A 43 15.82 -5.56 5.71
C VAL A 43 17.11 -4.77 5.59
N ASP A 44 18.24 -5.32 6.05
CA ASP A 44 19.56 -4.70 5.98
C ASP A 44 20.00 -4.47 4.52
N ALA A 45 19.78 -5.46 3.65
CA ALA A 45 20.09 -5.35 2.22
C ALA A 45 19.25 -4.26 1.54
N TYR A 46 17.94 -4.22 1.81
CA TYR A 46 17.04 -3.19 1.30
C TYR A 46 17.48 -1.79 1.75
N PHE A 47 17.72 -1.60 3.06
CA PHE A 47 18.10 -0.29 3.58
C PHE A 47 19.48 0.16 3.09
N ALA A 48 20.43 -0.75 2.88
CA ALA A 48 21.72 -0.42 2.28
C ALA A 48 21.54 0.13 0.85
N ASN A 49 20.77 -0.56 0.01
CA ASN A 49 20.48 -0.15 -1.36
C ASN A 49 19.68 1.16 -1.42
N TYR A 50 18.63 1.27 -0.60
CA TYR A 50 17.80 2.48 -0.53
C TYR A 50 18.59 3.70 -0.04
N SER A 51 19.41 3.54 1.01
CA SER A 51 20.23 4.63 1.54
C SER A 51 21.30 5.08 0.53
N HIS A 52 21.90 4.12 -0.17
CA HIS A 52 22.86 4.42 -1.24
C HIS A 52 22.19 5.19 -2.38
N TYR A 53 21.02 4.73 -2.84
CA TYR A 53 20.26 5.40 -3.89
C TYR A 53 19.84 6.81 -3.48
N LYS A 54 19.25 6.97 -2.29
CA LYS A 54 18.84 8.27 -1.75
C LYS A 54 20.00 9.26 -1.67
N LYS A 55 21.17 8.81 -1.20
CA LYS A 55 22.37 9.65 -1.14
C LYS A 55 22.87 10.03 -2.53
N SER A 56 22.85 9.09 -3.48
CA SER A 56 23.33 9.30 -4.84
C SER A 56 22.39 10.16 -5.68
N PHE A 57 21.08 10.14 -5.40
CA PHE A 57 20.09 10.98 -6.07
C PHE A 57 20.22 12.45 -5.67
N GLY A 58 20.38 12.73 -4.37
CA GLY A 58 20.47 14.09 -3.83
C GLY A 58 19.12 14.69 -3.45
N ASP A 59 19.06 16.02 -3.46
CA ASP A 59 17.88 16.78 -3.05
C ASP A 59 16.75 16.68 -4.09
N ARG A 60 15.50 16.74 -3.62
CA ARG A 60 14.28 16.68 -4.44
C ARG A 60 13.55 18.00 -4.30
N ASN A 61 13.80 18.92 -5.22
CA ASN A 61 13.35 20.31 -5.10
C ASN A 61 12.23 20.66 -6.09
N SER A 62 11.86 19.72 -6.97
CA SER A 62 10.80 19.87 -7.95
C SER A 62 9.94 18.62 -8.03
N ILE A 63 8.77 18.77 -8.65
CA ILE A 63 7.90 17.63 -8.96
C ILE A 63 8.65 16.60 -9.81
N ASP A 64 9.40 17.05 -10.81
CA ASP A 64 10.16 16.15 -11.70
C ASP A 64 11.22 15.37 -10.91
N ASP A 65 11.91 16.01 -9.96
CA ASP A 65 12.88 15.31 -9.10
C ASP A 65 12.20 14.25 -8.22
N GLU A 66 11.05 14.57 -7.63
CA GLU A 66 10.30 13.60 -6.81
C GLU A 66 9.80 12.43 -7.67
N VAL A 67 9.29 12.69 -8.87
CA VAL A 67 8.87 11.63 -9.81
C VAL A 67 10.05 10.74 -10.20
N LEU A 68 11.18 11.33 -10.58
CA LEU A 68 12.39 10.57 -10.95
C LEU A 68 12.91 9.73 -9.77
N PHE A 69 12.88 10.28 -8.56
CA PHE A 69 13.27 9.56 -7.36
C PHE A 69 12.37 8.34 -7.11
N GLN A 70 11.05 8.55 -7.11
CA GLN A 70 10.09 7.48 -6.87
C GLN A 70 10.08 6.41 -7.97
N GLN A 71 10.43 6.76 -9.22
CA GLN A 71 10.59 5.78 -10.29
C GLN A 71 11.87 4.96 -10.14
N GLY A 72 12.97 5.58 -9.70
CA GLY A 72 14.25 4.89 -9.55
C GLY A 72 14.30 3.90 -8.37
N THR A 73 13.38 3.99 -7.41
CA THR A 73 13.25 2.97 -6.34
C THR A 73 12.82 1.61 -6.89
N LEU A 74 12.26 1.52 -8.10
CA LEU A 74 11.79 0.25 -8.68
C LEU A 74 12.89 -0.81 -8.74
N ALA A 75 14.12 -0.42 -9.04
CA ALA A 75 15.25 -1.37 -9.08
C ALA A 75 15.50 -1.98 -7.69
N ILE A 76 15.41 -1.15 -6.65
CA ILE A 76 15.64 -1.51 -5.24
C ILE A 76 14.53 -2.43 -4.74
N GLU A 77 13.27 -2.05 -4.99
CA GLU A 77 12.09 -2.87 -4.68
C GLU A 77 12.13 -4.23 -5.42
N SER A 78 12.59 -4.21 -6.67
CA SER A 78 12.70 -5.42 -7.48
C SER A 78 13.79 -6.37 -7.01
N GLU A 79 14.92 -5.82 -6.59
CA GLU A 79 16.01 -6.61 -5.99
C GLU A 79 15.61 -7.16 -4.61
N SER A 80 14.95 -6.35 -3.78
CA SER A 80 14.45 -6.76 -2.46
C SER A 80 13.54 -7.98 -2.55
N ILE A 81 12.52 -7.95 -3.42
CA ILE A 81 11.64 -9.10 -3.61
C ILE A 81 12.38 -10.29 -4.20
N ARG A 82 13.30 -10.08 -5.15
CA ARG A 82 14.08 -11.19 -5.73
C ARG A 82 14.93 -11.89 -4.67
N ASN A 83 15.57 -11.14 -3.78
CA ASN A 83 16.36 -11.73 -2.69
C ASN A 83 15.49 -12.60 -1.78
N ILE A 84 14.25 -12.18 -1.51
CA ILE A 84 13.29 -12.97 -0.73
C ILE A 84 12.85 -14.23 -1.52
N GLU A 85 12.51 -14.08 -2.80
CA GLU A 85 12.14 -15.22 -3.67
C GLU A 85 13.26 -16.26 -3.77
N ASP A 86 14.50 -15.84 -3.97
CA ASP A 86 15.67 -16.72 -4.09
C ASP A 86 15.94 -17.50 -2.79
N SER A 87 15.61 -16.90 -1.64
CA SER A 87 15.73 -17.56 -0.34
C SER A 87 14.63 -18.59 -0.04
N LYS A 88 13.51 -18.54 -0.78
CA LYS A 88 12.34 -19.41 -0.63
C LYS A 88 11.78 -19.48 0.80
N ILE A 89 11.97 -18.43 1.62
CA ILE A 89 11.49 -18.42 3.01
C ILE A 89 9.97 -18.60 3.12
N PHE A 90 9.21 -18.19 2.10
CA PHE A 90 7.75 -18.30 2.07
C PHE A 90 7.22 -19.60 1.46
N LYS A 91 8.10 -20.52 1.05
CA LYS A 91 7.69 -21.79 0.45
C LYS A 91 6.96 -22.68 1.48
N ASP A 92 6.00 -23.46 1.02
CA ASP A 92 5.23 -24.46 1.79
C ASP A 92 4.32 -23.86 2.88
N LEU A 93 4.11 -22.53 2.88
CA LEU A 93 3.17 -21.86 3.78
C LEU A 93 1.75 -21.88 3.23
N THR A 94 0.77 -22.15 4.08
CA THR A 94 -0.66 -22.10 3.71
C THR A 94 -1.23 -20.69 3.87
N GLU A 95 -2.32 -20.39 3.18
CA GLU A 95 -3.06 -19.13 3.40
C GLU A 95 -3.50 -18.94 4.86
N SER A 96 -3.80 -20.04 5.57
CA SER A 96 -4.21 -19.98 6.98
C SER A 96 -3.10 -19.39 7.86
N HIS A 97 -1.83 -19.64 7.53
CA HIS A 97 -0.71 -19.07 8.28
C HIS A 97 -0.70 -17.54 8.20
N PHE A 98 -1.06 -16.98 7.03
CA PHE A 98 -1.18 -15.54 6.83
C PHE A 98 -2.42 -14.98 7.53
N ARG A 99 -3.59 -15.62 7.37
CA ARG A 99 -4.84 -15.19 8.04
C ARG A 99 -4.68 -15.03 9.56
N ASN A 100 -3.89 -15.90 10.18
CA ASN A 100 -3.64 -15.87 11.62
C ASN A 100 -2.95 -14.57 12.11
N GLN A 101 -2.34 -13.79 11.22
CA GLN A 101 -1.72 -12.51 11.55
C GLN A 101 -2.73 -11.36 11.66
N ALA A 102 -3.92 -11.49 11.06
CA ALA A 102 -4.88 -10.39 10.92
C ALA A 102 -5.36 -9.81 12.26
N SER A 103 -5.34 -10.59 13.34
CA SER A 103 -5.73 -10.13 14.68
C SER A 103 -4.75 -9.12 15.29
N LYS A 104 -3.51 -9.03 14.77
CA LYS A 104 -2.50 -8.08 15.22
C LYS A 104 -2.65 -6.69 14.59
N ILE A 105 -3.45 -6.58 13.52
CA ILE A 105 -3.52 -5.37 12.71
C ILE A 105 -4.68 -4.50 13.16
N GLU A 106 -4.36 -3.24 13.49
CA GLU A 106 -5.35 -2.23 13.82
C GLU A 106 -5.62 -1.30 12.64
N ILE A 107 -6.90 -1.13 12.30
CA ILE A 107 -7.34 -0.11 11.35
C ILE A 107 -7.52 1.25 12.04
N ARG A 108 -7.34 2.33 11.28
CA ARG A 108 -7.54 3.69 11.75
C ARG A 108 -9.02 3.95 12.05
N PRO A 109 -9.33 4.70 13.11
CA PRO A 109 -10.71 5.10 13.41
C PRO A 109 -11.37 5.82 12.23
N GLY A 110 -12.64 5.51 11.97
CA GLY A 110 -13.44 6.13 10.91
C GLY A 110 -13.44 5.36 9.59
N PHE A 111 -12.48 4.45 9.34
CA PHE A 111 -12.44 3.71 8.08
C PHE A 111 -13.65 2.76 7.91
N VAL A 112 -14.07 2.10 8.99
CA VAL A 112 -15.25 1.21 8.99
C VAL A 112 -16.50 1.99 8.62
N GLU A 113 -16.68 3.15 9.24
CA GLU A 113 -17.79 4.07 9.00
C GLU A 113 -17.76 4.58 7.56
N PHE A 114 -16.58 4.97 7.07
CA PHE A 114 -16.36 5.42 5.71
C PHE A 114 -16.77 4.36 4.67
N VAL A 115 -16.34 3.10 4.83
CA VAL A 115 -16.70 2.01 3.91
C VAL A 115 -18.21 1.72 3.94
N LYS A 116 -18.83 1.75 5.13
CA LYS A 116 -20.29 1.57 5.26
C LYS A 116 -21.08 2.69 4.57
N GLU A 117 -20.60 3.92 4.65
CA GLU A 117 -21.22 5.06 3.97
C GLU A 117 -21.06 4.93 2.45
N CYS A 118 -19.86 4.57 1.96
CA CYS A 118 -19.63 4.31 0.53
C CYS A 118 -20.59 3.23 0.00
N LYS A 119 -20.75 2.13 0.74
CA LYS A 119 -21.69 1.06 0.39
C LYS A 119 -23.14 1.53 0.33
N THR A 120 -23.57 2.37 1.27
CA THR A 120 -24.92 2.95 1.29
C THR A 120 -25.18 3.84 0.07
N LYS A 121 -24.12 4.43 -0.49
CA LYS A 121 -24.17 5.33 -1.65
C LYS A 121 -23.79 4.66 -2.97
N GLU A 122 -23.54 3.36 -2.95
CA GLU A 122 -23.10 2.58 -4.12
C GLU A 122 -21.82 3.16 -4.75
N ILE A 123 -20.89 3.64 -3.92
CA ILE A 123 -19.56 4.09 -4.35
C ILE A 123 -18.57 2.95 -4.09
N PRO A 124 -17.96 2.36 -5.15
CA PRO A 124 -16.99 1.31 -4.99
C PRO A 124 -15.74 1.77 -4.22
N VAL A 125 -15.20 0.88 -3.39
CA VAL A 125 -13.96 1.09 -2.63
C VAL A 125 -12.92 0.07 -3.08
N VAL A 126 -11.72 0.56 -3.41
CA VAL A 126 -10.58 -0.25 -3.84
C VAL A 126 -9.41 -0.08 -2.87
N ILE A 127 -9.04 -1.22 -2.30
CA ILE A 127 -7.73 -1.61 -1.80
C ILE A 127 -6.54 -1.42 -2.77
N LEU A 128 -5.63 -0.45 -2.68
CA LEU A 128 -4.44 -0.42 -3.56
C LEU A 128 -3.14 -0.32 -2.77
N SER A 129 -2.46 -1.45 -2.55
CA SER A 129 -1.35 -1.52 -1.62
C SER A 129 -0.10 -2.22 -2.18
N ALA A 130 1.07 -1.76 -1.71
CA ALA A 130 2.35 -2.40 -1.98
C ALA A 130 2.59 -3.65 -1.12
N ASN A 131 1.63 -4.05 -0.28
CA ASN A 131 1.69 -5.27 0.50
C ASN A 131 1.91 -6.51 -0.38
N TRP A 132 2.35 -7.59 0.26
CA TRP A 132 2.82 -8.80 -0.41
C TRP A 132 1.72 -9.82 -0.69
N THR A 133 0.55 -9.67 -0.06
CA THR A 133 -0.63 -10.49 -0.33
C THR A 133 -1.90 -9.82 0.18
N SER A 134 -3.01 -10.02 -0.52
CA SER A 134 -4.33 -9.60 -0.04
C SER A 134 -4.90 -10.49 1.08
N ILE A 135 -4.32 -11.66 1.34
CA ILE A 135 -4.87 -12.64 2.30
C ILE A 135 -5.06 -12.01 3.69
N VAL A 136 -4.05 -11.29 4.17
CA VAL A 136 -4.09 -10.64 5.49
C VAL A 136 -5.08 -9.48 5.49
N ILE A 137 -5.05 -8.64 4.44
CA ILE A 137 -5.96 -7.49 4.28
C ILE A 137 -7.42 -7.95 4.31
N ASN A 138 -7.76 -8.93 3.48
CA ASN A 138 -9.11 -9.50 3.40
C ASN A 138 -9.57 -10.05 4.75
N GLN A 139 -8.68 -10.73 5.49
CA GLN A 139 -9.02 -11.23 6.81
C GLN A 139 -9.21 -10.10 7.84
N VAL A 140 -8.45 -9.01 7.77
CA VAL A 140 -8.64 -7.82 8.63
C VAL A 140 -9.99 -7.17 8.35
N LEU A 141 -10.36 -6.99 7.08
CA LEU A 141 -11.67 -6.44 6.69
C LEU A 141 -12.81 -7.31 7.22
N LEU A 142 -12.70 -8.63 7.04
CA LEU A 142 -13.66 -9.60 7.55
C LEU A 142 -13.81 -9.54 9.07
N ASN A 143 -12.70 -9.45 9.81
CA ASN A 143 -12.71 -9.32 11.27
C ASN A 143 -13.46 -8.06 11.75
N HIS A 144 -13.47 -6.99 10.94
CA HIS A 144 -14.20 -5.74 11.22
C HIS A 144 -15.62 -5.71 10.63
N GLY A 145 -16.08 -6.81 10.04
CA GLY A 145 -17.44 -6.91 9.46
C GLY A 145 -17.65 -6.00 8.25
N ILE A 146 -16.58 -5.67 7.52
CA ILE A 146 -16.63 -4.87 6.29
C ILE A 146 -16.05 -5.65 5.11
N SER A 147 -16.41 -5.21 3.92
CA SER A 147 -15.85 -5.67 2.65
C SER A 147 -15.69 -4.45 1.75
N VAL A 148 -14.71 -4.51 0.87
CA VAL A 148 -14.48 -3.55 -0.21
C VAL A 148 -14.69 -4.26 -1.54
N ASP A 149 -14.82 -3.51 -2.63
CA ASP A 149 -15.11 -4.05 -3.96
C ASP A 149 -13.90 -4.78 -4.55
N GLU A 150 -12.69 -4.30 -4.27
CA GLU A 150 -11.46 -4.94 -4.74
C GLU A 150 -10.28 -4.69 -3.79
N VAL A 151 -9.38 -5.67 -3.71
CA VAL A 151 -8.05 -5.53 -3.09
C VAL A 151 -6.99 -5.87 -4.12
N ILE A 152 -6.23 -4.85 -4.52
CA ILE A 152 -5.13 -4.91 -5.48
C ILE A 152 -3.82 -4.76 -4.72
N THR A 153 -3.07 -5.86 -4.66
CA THR A 153 -1.73 -5.91 -4.07
C THR A 153 -0.79 -6.74 -4.91
N ASN A 154 0.47 -6.87 -4.48
CA ASN A 154 1.28 -8.01 -4.93
C ASN A 154 0.66 -9.30 -4.38
N GLU A 155 0.91 -10.44 -5.03
CA GLU A 155 0.38 -11.72 -4.59
C GLU A 155 1.43 -12.82 -4.66
N LEU A 156 1.51 -13.61 -3.59
CA LEU A 156 2.21 -14.89 -3.56
C LEU A 156 1.48 -15.91 -4.46
N ILE A 157 2.25 -16.76 -5.10
CA ILE A 157 1.72 -17.86 -5.92
C ILE A 157 1.48 -19.06 -5.00
N PHE A 158 0.27 -19.63 -5.07
CA PHE A 158 -0.09 -20.85 -4.35
C PHE A 158 -0.36 -21.99 -5.34
N GLU A 159 0.23 -23.15 -5.06
CA GLU A 159 0.03 -24.41 -5.77
C GLU A 159 -0.32 -25.49 -4.73
N ASP A 160 -1.34 -26.29 -5.02
CA ASP A 160 -1.81 -27.36 -4.11
C ASP A 160 -2.07 -26.90 -2.66
N GLY A 161 -2.51 -25.64 -2.48
CA GLY A 161 -2.86 -25.06 -1.18
C GLY A 161 -1.68 -24.50 -0.37
N VAL A 162 -0.46 -24.48 -0.94
CA VAL A 162 0.73 -23.92 -0.31
C VAL A 162 1.45 -22.93 -1.22
N SER A 163 2.14 -21.97 -0.63
CA SER A 163 2.92 -20.95 -1.33
C SER A 163 4.15 -21.58 -1.99
N THR A 164 4.46 -21.19 -3.23
CA THR A 164 5.71 -21.56 -3.92
C THR A 164 6.91 -20.76 -3.43
N GLY A 165 6.65 -19.66 -2.68
CA GLY A 165 7.64 -18.68 -2.26
C GLY A 165 7.91 -17.58 -3.30
N ASP A 166 7.19 -17.58 -4.42
CA ASP A 166 7.32 -16.59 -5.50
C ASP A 166 6.11 -15.67 -5.59
N TRP A 167 6.31 -14.45 -6.10
CA TRP A 167 5.24 -13.51 -6.39
C TRP A 167 4.82 -13.56 -7.86
N HIS A 168 3.52 -13.33 -8.10
CA HIS A 168 2.96 -13.16 -9.44
C HIS A 168 3.65 -12.02 -10.19
N LYS A 169 4.28 -12.32 -11.33
CA LYS A 169 5.01 -11.32 -12.13
C LYS A 169 4.10 -10.34 -12.89
N GLY A 170 2.85 -10.73 -13.13
CA GLY A 170 1.85 -9.89 -13.81
C GLY A 170 1.14 -8.87 -12.92
N ARG A 171 1.32 -8.95 -11.60
CA ARG A 171 0.72 -8.05 -10.61
C ARG A 171 1.82 -7.43 -9.76
N ARG A 172 2.21 -6.20 -10.11
CA ARG A 172 3.29 -5.47 -9.44
C ARG A 172 2.75 -4.14 -8.95
N ILE A 173 2.70 -3.97 -7.62
CA ILE A 173 2.43 -2.69 -6.96
C ILE A 173 3.60 -2.44 -6.00
N ARG A 174 4.59 -1.63 -6.40
CA ARG A 174 5.80 -1.39 -5.58
C ARG A 174 6.21 0.07 -5.54
N VAL A 175 6.03 0.75 -6.66
CA VAL A 175 6.41 2.16 -6.79
C VAL A 175 5.22 3.02 -7.17
N THR A 176 5.38 4.34 -7.06
CA THR A 176 4.30 5.27 -7.34
C THR A 176 3.71 5.15 -8.74
N GLN A 177 4.55 4.79 -9.73
CA GLN A 177 4.08 4.55 -11.10
C GLN A 177 3.09 3.38 -11.18
N ASP A 178 3.33 2.30 -10.43
CA ASP A 178 2.46 1.13 -10.45
C ASP A 178 1.05 1.51 -9.95
N LYS A 179 0.99 2.28 -8.87
CA LYS A 179 -0.30 2.78 -8.34
C LYS A 179 -0.97 3.75 -9.30
N LEU A 180 -0.21 4.62 -9.97
CA LEU A 180 -0.76 5.53 -10.98
C LEU A 180 -1.39 4.76 -12.16
N GLU A 181 -0.76 3.69 -12.63
CA GLU A 181 -1.33 2.89 -13.72
C GLU A 181 -2.67 2.25 -13.35
N VAL A 182 -2.90 1.92 -12.08
CA VAL A 182 -4.22 1.49 -11.60
C VAL A 182 -5.20 2.67 -11.60
N VAL A 183 -4.81 3.83 -11.06
CA VAL A 183 -5.68 5.02 -11.07
C VAL A 183 -6.10 5.41 -12.49
N LYS A 184 -5.21 5.29 -13.48
CA LYS A 184 -5.50 5.57 -14.90
C LYS A 184 -6.46 4.60 -15.57
N GLN A 185 -6.67 3.40 -15.01
CA GLN A 185 -7.72 2.49 -15.49
C GLN A 185 -9.11 3.05 -15.18
N TYR A 186 -9.18 3.95 -14.19
CA TYR A 186 -10.34 4.76 -13.89
C TYR A 186 -10.17 6.14 -14.53
N ASN A 187 -11.27 6.82 -14.81
CA ASN A 187 -11.19 8.23 -15.18
C ASN A 187 -10.72 9.01 -13.95
N GLY A 188 -9.46 9.48 -13.92
CA GLY A 188 -8.85 10.09 -12.73
C GLY A 188 -9.68 11.20 -12.08
N GLU A 189 -10.40 11.99 -12.87
CA GLU A 189 -11.33 13.04 -12.40
C GLU A 189 -12.55 12.52 -11.59
N ASP A 190 -12.83 11.22 -11.68
CA ASP A 190 -13.88 10.52 -10.94
C ASP A 190 -13.34 9.81 -9.68
N VAL A 191 -12.02 9.79 -9.49
CA VAL A 191 -11.35 9.07 -8.40
C VAL A 191 -11.12 9.98 -7.21
N MET A 192 -11.55 9.53 -6.04
CA MET A 192 -10.96 9.97 -4.76
C MET A 192 -9.84 9.01 -4.39
N TYR A 193 -8.63 9.54 -4.22
CA TYR A 193 -7.47 8.75 -3.82
C TYR A 193 -7.03 9.13 -2.41
N VAL A 194 -6.82 8.15 -1.55
CA VAL A 194 -6.32 8.35 -0.17
C VAL A 194 -4.97 7.64 0.02
N GLY A 195 -3.97 8.35 0.54
CA GLY A 195 -2.64 7.77 0.81
C GLY A 195 -1.85 8.50 1.89
N ASP A 196 -0.63 8.03 2.18
CA ASP A 196 0.21 8.54 3.28
C ASP A 196 1.68 8.75 2.89
N SER A 197 2.14 8.12 1.80
CA SER A 197 3.58 7.97 1.52
C SER A 197 3.98 8.41 0.12
N GLY A 198 5.29 8.41 -0.16
CA GLY A 198 5.82 8.72 -1.49
C GLY A 198 5.32 7.80 -2.60
N THR A 199 4.91 6.56 -2.27
CA THR A 199 4.29 5.67 -3.27
C THR A 199 2.93 6.16 -3.74
N ASP A 200 2.27 7.06 -2.99
CA ASP A 200 0.98 7.64 -3.33
C ASP A 200 1.09 8.97 -4.08
N PHE A 201 2.30 9.48 -4.30
CA PHE A 201 2.53 10.80 -4.89
C PHE A 201 1.90 10.97 -6.28
N LEU A 202 2.23 10.13 -7.25
CA LEU A 202 1.65 10.20 -8.58
C LEU A 202 0.13 9.94 -8.60
N PRO A 203 -0.40 8.91 -7.91
CA PRO A 203 -1.84 8.73 -7.75
C PRO A 203 -2.57 9.99 -7.26
N LEU A 204 -2.07 10.64 -6.20
CA LEU A 204 -2.66 11.85 -5.64
C LEU A 204 -2.62 13.03 -6.62
N LEU A 205 -1.53 13.19 -7.38
CA LEU A 205 -1.45 14.25 -8.40
C LEU A 205 -2.46 14.09 -9.54
N HIS A 206 -2.94 12.88 -9.79
CA HIS A 206 -3.83 12.57 -10.93
C HIS A 206 -5.29 12.34 -10.51
N ALA A 207 -5.55 12.15 -9.22
CA ALA A 207 -6.91 11.98 -8.71
C ALA A 207 -7.69 13.30 -8.76
N GLY A 208 -8.99 13.21 -9.03
CA GLY A 208 -9.91 14.36 -8.97
C GLY A 208 -10.14 14.87 -7.55
N ILE A 209 -10.03 13.98 -6.56
CA ILE A 209 -10.14 14.30 -5.13
C ILE A 209 -8.93 13.69 -4.39
N PRO A 210 -7.80 14.40 -4.31
CA PRO A 210 -6.60 13.92 -3.62
C PRO A 210 -6.75 14.08 -2.11
N CYS A 211 -6.60 13.00 -1.36
CA CYS A 211 -6.71 13.00 0.09
C CYS A 211 -5.46 12.37 0.74
N ALA A 212 -4.93 13.00 1.77
CA ALA A 212 -3.80 12.45 2.53
C ALA A 212 -4.11 12.35 4.01
N ILE A 213 -3.66 11.24 4.61
CA ILE A 213 -3.70 11.09 6.05
C ILE A 213 -2.82 12.16 6.71
N GLU A 214 -3.34 12.84 7.71
CA GLU A 214 -2.61 13.88 8.44
C GLU A 214 -1.32 13.37 9.09
N ASN A 215 -0.30 14.24 9.18
CA ASN A 215 1.00 13.95 9.80
C ASN A 215 1.77 12.78 9.16
N THR A 216 1.70 12.65 7.82
CA THR A 216 2.36 11.58 7.07
C THR A 216 3.37 12.15 6.06
N LYS A 217 4.24 11.27 5.53
CA LYS A 217 5.34 11.65 4.64
C LYS A 217 4.83 12.35 3.37
N ILE A 218 3.66 11.97 2.87
CA ILE A 218 3.10 12.57 1.66
C ILE A 218 2.68 14.02 1.87
N VAL A 219 2.19 14.36 3.08
CA VAL A 219 1.88 15.75 3.44
C VAL A 219 3.16 16.59 3.40
N ASP A 220 4.26 16.07 3.95
CA ASP A 220 5.56 16.75 3.90
C ASP A 220 6.06 16.92 2.44
N ILE A 221 5.92 15.89 1.60
CA ILE A 221 6.29 15.96 0.18
C ILE A 221 5.49 17.06 -0.53
N PHE A 222 4.17 17.09 -0.37
CA PHE A 222 3.32 18.12 -1.00
C PHE A 222 3.66 19.52 -0.49
N ASN A 223 3.90 19.69 0.81
CA ASN A 223 4.27 20.97 1.40
C ASN A 223 5.63 21.47 0.86
N ASN A 224 6.64 20.61 0.82
CA ASN A 224 7.97 20.96 0.32
C ASN A 224 7.97 21.35 -1.17
N LEU A 225 7.03 20.82 -1.93
CA LEU A 225 6.84 21.13 -3.35
C LEU A 225 5.86 22.31 -3.60
N GLY A 226 5.31 22.92 -2.55
CA GLY A 226 4.36 24.03 -2.67
C GLY A 226 2.99 23.61 -3.23
N LEU A 227 2.58 22.36 -2.99
CA LEU A 227 1.37 21.74 -3.53
C LEU A 227 0.26 21.55 -2.48
N GLN A 228 0.39 22.13 -1.29
CA GLN A 228 -0.56 21.94 -0.18
C GLN A 228 -2.02 22.21 -0.55
N GLU A 229 -2.29 23.20 -1.42
CA GLU A 229 -3.65 23.55 -1.86
C GLU A 229 -4.30 22.50 -2.78
N LYS A 230 -3.51 21.54 -3.29
CA LYS A 230 -4.00 20.44 -4.13
C LYS A 230 -4.42 19.21 -3.33
N LEU A 231 -4.26 19.22 -2.01
CA LEU A 231 -4.38 18.04 -1.17
C LEU A 231 -5.35 18.28 -0.01
N HIS A 232 -6.35 17.41 0.12
CA HIS A 232 -7.23 17.39 1.28
C HIS A 232 -6.57 16.57 2.40
N VAL A 233 -6.16 17.23 3.48
CA VAL A 233 -5.47 16.57 4.60
C VAL A 233 -6.45 16.32 5.75
N GLY A 234 -6.45 15.10 6.30
CA GLY A 234 -7.29 14.75 7.45
C GLY A 234 -7.27 13.26 7.79
N GLY A 235 -8.27 12.81 8.54
CA GLY A 235 -8.53 11.39 8.78
C GLY A 235 -9.83 10.91 8.12
N TRP A 236 -10.12 9.62 8.27
CA TRP A 236 -11.29 8.97 7.66
C TRP A 236 -12.63 9.63 8.02
N HIS A 237 -12.76 10.17 9.25
CA HIS A 237 -13.96 10.92 9.63
C HIS A 237 -14.15 12.20 8.82
N ASN A 238 -13.07 12.91 8.49
CA ASN A 238 -13.12 14.10 7.63
C ASN A 238 -13.47 13.70 6.20
N PHE A 239 -12.97 12.55 5.75
CA PHE A 239 -13.16 12.11 4.37
C PHE A 239 -14.59 11.67 4.04
N ILE A 240 -15.40 11.33 5.06
CA ILE A 240 -16.82 11.05 4.88
C ILE A 240 -17.56 12.25 4.27
N ASP A 241 -17.12 13.49 4.50
CA ASP A 241 -17.84 14.66 4.01
C ASP A 241 -17.73 14.82 2.48
N PHE A 242 -16.69 14.27 1.84
CA PHE A 242 -16.56 14.28 0.37
C PHE A 242 -17.49 13.30 -0.35
N ILE A 243 -18.03 12.31 0.37
CA ILE A 243 -18.96 11.33 -0.19
C ILE A 243 -20.43 11.66 0.14
N LYS A 244 -20.69 12.58 1.09
CA LYS A 244 -22.04 12.98 1.50
C LYS A 244 -22.77 13.86 0.48
N GLU A 245 -22.03 14.65 -0.31
CA GLU A 245 -22.54 15.52 -1.38
C GLU A 245 -22.71 14.78 -2.72
#